data_AF-A0A662IYW8-F1
#
_entry.id   AF-A0A662IYW8-F1
#
_cell.length_a   1.000
_cell.length_b   1.000
_cell.length_c   1.000
_cell.angle_alpha   90.00
_cell.angle_beta   90.00
_cell.angle_gamma   90.00
#
_symmetry.space_group_name_H-M   'P 1'
#
loop_
_entity.id
_entity.type
_entity.pdbx_description
1 polymer ?
#
loop_
_entity_poly.entity_id
_entity_poly.type
_entity_poly.pdbx_seq_one_letter_code
_entity_poly.pdbx_strand_id
1 'polypeptide(L)'
;MRRYIDASHHELRELAKHYLRTTKIAQSMRLALRSLPHGLIYDVLESSLSEKQALIKRIEPLIEPHPIYRWCKVVRAGRGSLGASTALIFLGFIDPHEATTAGKVWAFWGLSPAGKRRRGERAKGRFDLKGVAVFAATRVVMGRDPYYRPYWEAKRSYYLDVKGFGRKKAADKATFWLAKLLASHAWEIYRKSENLPVNPHRLYIAPKEHEDQEAEPEIVKKLARGEV
;
A
#
# COMPACT_ATOMS: atom_id res chain seq x y z
N MET A 1 13.00 -11.11 11.57
CA MET A 1 12.00 -10.23 12.22
C MET A 1 12.46 -9.58 13.52
N ARG A 2 12.98 -10.36 14.50
CA ARG A 2 13.46 -9.88 15.81
C ARG A 2 14.57 -8.81 15.80
N ARG A 3 15.14 -8.49 14.63
CA ARG A 3 16.20 -7.47 14.50
C ARG A 3 15.68 -6.04 14.70
N TYR A 4 14.44 -5.77 14.29
CA TYR A 4 13.86 -4.42 14.36
C TYR A 4 12.57 -4.38 15.18
N ILE A 5 11.79 -5.47 15.18
CA ILE A 5 10.52 -5.55 15.91
C ILE A 5 10.56 -6.82 16.73
N ASP A 6 10.34 -6.69 18.03
CA ASP A 6 10.17 -7.83 18.93
C ASP A 6 8.73 -8.37 18.85
N ALA A 7 8.37 -8.88 17.68
CA ALA A 7 7.12 -9.55 17.39
C ALA A 7 7.33 -10.58 16.27
N SER A 8 6.55 -11.65 16.30
CA SER A 8 6.47 -12.61 15.20
C SER A 8 5.63 -12.06 14.05
N HIS A 9 5.78 -12.68 12.88
CA HIS A 9 4.99 -12.30 11.71
C HIS A 9 3.51 -12.57 11.92
N HIS A 10 3.20 -13.62 12.67
CA HIS A 10 1.85 -13.94 13.08
C HIS A 10 1.23 -12.82 13.91
N GLU A 11 1.95 -12.29 14.91
CA GLU A 11 1.47 -11.19 15.74
C GLU A 11 1.25 -9.90 14.94
N LEU A 12 2.19 -9.51 14.07
CA LEU A 12 1.98 -8.35 13.19
C LEU A 12 0.81 -8.55 12.23
N ARG A 13 0.61 -9.77 11.74
CA ARG A 13 -0.54 -10.13 10.90
C ARG A 13 -1.85 -10.01 11.65
N GLU A 14 -1.93 -10.44 12.91
CA GLU A 14 -3.13 -10.28 13.74
C GLU A 14 -3.40 -8.81 14.07
N LEU A 15 -2.37 -8.01 14.37
CA LEU A 15 -2.50 -6.56 14.54
C LEU A 15 -3.03 -5.88 13.26
N ALA A 16 -2.47 -6.24 12.10
CA ALA A 16 -2.92 -5.70 10.82
C ALA A 16 -4.36 -6.11 10.49
N LYS A 17 -4.76 -7.36 10.77
CA LYS A 17 -6.15 -7.83 10.64
C LYS A 17 -7.08 -7.06 11.57
N HIS A 18 -6.70 -6.86 12.83
CA HIS A 18 -7.48 -6.09 13.79
C HIS A 18 -7.66 -4.65 13.29
N TYR A 19 -6.58 -3.99 12.86
CA TYR A 19 -6.66 -2.64 12.28
C TYR A 19 -7.59 -2.55 11.06
N LEU A 20 -7.56 -3.54 10.16
CA LEU A 20 -8.48 -3.57 9.00
C LEU A 20 -9.95 -3.74 9.42
N ARG A 21 -10.23 -4.60 10.42
CA ARG A 21 -11.59 -4.78 10.96
C ARG A 21 -12.09 -3.49 11.59
N THR A 22 -11.31 -2.88 12.48
CA THR A 22 -11.64 -1.60 13.13
C THR A 22 -11.80 -0.48 12.11
N THR A 23 -11.01 -0.49 11.02
CA THR A 23 -11.17 0.48 9.93
C THR A 23 -12.53 0.36 9.22
N LYS A 24 -12.99 -0.86 8.94
CA LYS A 24 -14.30 -1.09 8.32
C LYS A 24 -15.44 -0.67 9.25
N ILE A 25 -15.36 -1.05 10.52
CA ILE A 25 -16.34 -0.66 11.54
C ILE A 25 -16.41 0.88 11.64
N ALA A 26 -15.27 1.54 11.77
CA ALA A 26 -15.20 3.00 11.82
C ALA A 26 -15.76 3.68 10.56
N GLN A 27 -15.59 3.08 9.38
CA GLN A 27 -16.20 3.60 8.15
C GLN A 27 -17.73 3.49 8.19
N SER A 28 -18.27 2.36 8.62
CA SER A 28 -19.71 2.16 8.77
C SER A 28 -20.30 3.13 9.81
N MET A 29 -19.63 3.30 10.94
CA MET A 29 -20.04 4.25 11.99
C MET A 29 -20.06 5.69 11.47
N ARG A 30 -19.02 6.12 10.74
CA ARG A 30 -19.01 7.47 10.12
C ARG A 30 -20.14 7.68 9.11
N LEU A 31 -20.55 6.64 8.38
CA LEU A 31 -21.68 6.75 7.47
C LEU A 31 -22.99 6.88 8.25
N ALA A 32 -23.18 6.11 9.31
CA ALA A 32 -24.35 6.20 10.18
C ALA A 32 -24.46 7.58 10.85
N LEU A 33 -23.34 8.15 11.33
CA LEU A 33 -23.31 9.46 11.98
C LEU A 33 -23.77 10.61 11.08
N ARG A 34 -23.70 10.48 9.75
CA ARG A 34 -24.18 11.52 8.82
C ARG A 34 -25.70 11.71 8.85
N SER A 35 -26.42 10.69 9.28
CA SER A 35 -27.89 10.65 9.31
C SER A 35 -28.46 10.67 10.72
N LEU A 36 -27.62 10.62 11.76
CA LEU A 36 -28.06 10.62 13.15
C LEU A 36 -28.07 12.05 13.71
N PRO A 37 -29.14 12.45 14.42
CA PRO A 37 -29.11 13.68 15.19
C PRO A 37 -28.08 13.58 16.32
N HIS A 38 -27.48 14.71 16.70
CA HIS A 38 -26.59 14.77 17.86
C HIS A 38 -27.34 14.38 19.14
N GLY A 39 -26.75 13.48 19.92
CA GLY A 39 -27.33 12.89 21.13
C GLY A 39 -26.58 11.64 21.56
N LEU A 40 -27.11 10.88 22.53
CA LEU A 40 -26.39 9.77 23.16
C LEU A 40 -25.77 8.75 22.17
N ILE A 41 -26.52 8.33 21.16
CA ILE A 41 -26.03 7.37 20.16
C ILE A 41 -24.90 7.98 19.32
N TYR A 42 -25.00 9.26 19.00
CA TYR A 42 -23.96 10.00 18.29
C TYR A 42 -22.66 9.99 19.10
N ASP A 43 -22.72 10.38 20.36
CA ASP A 43 -21.56 10.52 21.25
C ASP A 43 -20.86 9.16 21.48
N VAL A 44 -21.66 8.10 21.68
CA VAL A 44 -21.14 6.73 21.80
C VAL A 44 -20.37 6.31 20.54
N LEU A 45 -20.95 6.50 19.36
CA LEU A 45 -20.29 6.13 18.11
C LEU A 45 -19.06 7.00 17.81
N GLU A 46 -19.09 8.28 18.15
CA GLU A 46 -17.95 9.18 18.02
C GLU A 46 -16.79 8.75 18.93
N SER A 47 -17.07 8.35 20.17
CA SER A 47 -16.04 7.84 21.10
C SER A 47 -15.33 6.59 20.54
N SER A 48 -16.07 5.65 19.95
CA SER A 48 -15.50 4.45 19.31
C SER A 48 -14.62 4.78 18.10
N LEU A 49 -14.86 5.90 17.40
CA LEU A 49 -13.98 6.35 16.31
C LEU A 49 -12.63 6.83 16.81
N SER A 50 -12.59 7.42 18.02
CA SER A 50 -11.37 7.89 18.66
C SER A 50 -10.46 6.73 19.07
N GLU A 51 -11.04 5.59 19.45
CA GLU A 51 -10.29 4.36 19.78
C GLU A 51 -9.44 3.85 18.60
N LYS A 52 -9.94 3.98 17.36
CA LYS A 52 -9.15 3.62 16.17
C LYS A 52 -7.86 4.43 16.08
N GLN A 53 -7.93 5.73 16.35
CA GLN A 53 -6.75 6.60 16.32
C GLN A 53 -5.80 6.25 17.46
N ALA A 54 -6.33 5.95 18.65
CA ALA A 54 -5.54 5.47 19.78
C ALA A 54 -4.83 4.15 19.46
N LEU A 55 -5.47 3.22 18.75
CA LEU A 55 -4.86 1.96 18.33
C LEU A 55 -3.61 2.19 17.47
N ILE A 56 -3.68 3.06 16.45
CA ILE A 56 -2.50 3.35 15.62
C ILE A 56 -1.40 4.03 16.44
N LYS A 57 -1.74 4.97 17.33
CA LYS A 57 -0.76 5.62 18.22
C LYS A 57 -0.04 4.61 19.13
N ARG A 58 -0.71 3.53 19.53
CA ARG A 58 -0.10 2.45 20.32
C ARG A 58 0.76 1.50 19.49
N ILE A 59 0.39 1.25 18.24
CA ILE A 59 1.14 0.36 17.34
C ILE A 59 2.38 1.05 16.77
N GLU A 60 2.32 2.36 16.52
CA GLU A 60 3.37 3.11 15.84
C GLU A 60 4.77 2.93 16.48
N PRO A 61 4.96 3.06 17.80
CA PRO A 61 6.26 2.82 18.44
C PRO A 61 6.80 1.38 18.25
N LEU A 62 5.91 0.39 18.08
CA LEU A 62 6.31 -1.02 17.89
C LEU A 62 6.90 -1.26 16.49
N ILE A 63 6.41 -0.52 15.49
CA ILE A 63 6.82 -0.70 14.08
C ILE A 63 7.83 0.35 13.62
N GLU A 64 7.97 1.45 14.37
CA GLU A 64 8.86 2.57 14.06
C GLU A 64 10.30 2.16 13.74
N PRO A 65 10.94 1.23 14.49
CA PRO A 65 12.32 0.85 14.21
C PRO A 65 12.49 0.14 12.86
N HIS A 66 11.42 -0.38 12.25
CA HIS A 66 11.51 -1.15 11.01
C HIS A 66 11.68 -0.25 9.78
N PRO A 67 12.59 -0.56 8.83
CA PRO A 67 12.82 0.26 7.64
C PRO A 67 11.58 0.57 6.78
N ILE A 68 10.59 -0.35 6.73
CA ILE A 68 9.29 -0.10 6.08
C ILE A 68 8.58 1.14 6.67
N TYR A 69 8.63 1.33 8.00
CA TYR A 69 8.01 2.49 8.63
C TYR A 69 8.66 3.79 8.14
N ARG A 70 9.99 3.87 8.22
CA ARG A 70 10.76 5.02 7.72
C ARG A 70 10.45 5.32 6.26
N TRP A 71 10.42 4.29 5.42
CA TRP A 71 10.04 4.41 4.03
C TRP A 71 8.61 4.98 3.86
N CYS A 72 7.62 4.41 4.55
CA CYS A 72 6.24 4.92 4.52
C CYS A 72 6.12 6.37 5.02
N LYS A 73 7.04 6.85 5.87
CA LYS A 73 7.07 8.24 6.31
C LYS A 73 7.58 9.21 5.25
N VAL A 74 8.57 8.82 4.44
CA VAL A 74 9.15 9.69 3.38
C VAL A 74 8.32 9.72 2.08
N VAL A 75 7.40 8.76 1.90
CA VAL A 75 6.48 8.75 0.75
C VAL A 75 5.29 9.67 1.00
N ARG A 76 5.20 10.78 0.26
CA ARG A 76 4.12 11.76 0.37
C ARG A 76 2.79 11.17 -0.12
N ALA A 77 1.72 11.37 0.64
CA ALA A 77 0.42 10.78 0.37
C ALA A 77 -0.75 11.60 0.95
N GLY A 78 -1.54 12.25 0.09
CA GLY A 78 -2.63 13.15 0.48
C GLY A 78 -2.11 14.32 1.33
N ARG A 79 -2.72 14.54 2.50
CA ARG A 79 -2.34 15.59 3.46
C ARG A 79 -1.13 15.24 4.36
N GLY A 80 -0.39 14.17 4.05
CA GLY A 80 0.72 13.70 4.88
C GLY A 80 1.55 12.65 4.14
N SER A 81 1.84 11.54 4.79
CA SER A 81 2.56 10.39 4.20
C SER A 81 1.73 9.10 4.26
N LEU A 82 2.28 8.00 3.72
CA LEU A 82 1.67 6.68 3.87
C LEU A 82 1.55 6.29 5.35
N GLY A 83 2.62 6.54 6.12
CA GLY A 83 2.64 6.50 7.58
C GLY A 83 2.44 5.13 8.22
N ALA A 84 2.26 5.12 9.55
CA ALA A 84 2.18 3.91 10.38
C ALA A 84 1.14 2.90 9.92
N SER A 85 -0.05 3.37 9.53
CA SER A 85 -1.14 2.48 9.11
C SER A 85 -0.79 1.64 7.88
N THR A 86 -0.13 2.24 6.89
CA THR A 86 0.30 1.52 5.68
C THR A 86 1.49 0.61 5.99
N ALA A 87 2.43 1.07 6.82
CA ALA A 87 3.55 0.27 7.28
C ALA A 87 3.07 -1.01 8.01
N LEU A 88 2.11 -0.91 8.92
CA LEU A 88 1.51 -2.05 9.61
C LEU A 88 0.92 -3.08 8.64
N ILE A 89 0.19 -2.62 7.61
CA ILE A 89 -0.40 -3.53 6.61
C ILE A 89 0.71 -4.25 5.83
N PHE A 90 1.75 -3.54 5.40
CA PHE A 90 2.86 -4.19 4.71
C PHE A 90 3.56 -5.20 5.61
N LEU A 91 3.88 -4.83 6.84
CA LEU A 91 4.53 -5.70 7.81
C LEU A 91 3.72 -6.94 8.16
N GLY A 92 2.39 -6.82 8.32
CA GLY A 92 1.53 -7.96 8.68
C GLY A 92 1.14 -8.86 7.50
N PHE A 93 1.15 -8.35 6.27
CA PHE A 93 0.67 -9.11 5.09
C PHE A 93 1.75 -9.41 4.05
N ILE A 94 2.99 -8.98 4.26
CA ILE A 94 4.16 -9.44 3.50
C ILE A 94 5.00 -10.29 4.45
N ASP A 95 4.97 -11.61 4.26
CA ASP A 95 5.93 -12.49 4.92
C ASP A 95 7.22 -12.51 4.07
N PRO A 96 8.34 -11.95 4.55
CA PRO A 96 9.58 -11.89 3.78
C PRO A 96 10.19 -13.28 3.56
N HIS A 97 9.90 -14.28 4.40
CA HIS A 97 10.42 -15.64 4.28
C HIS A 97 9.61 -16.50 3.30
N GLU A 98 8.27 -16.38 3.30
CA GLU A 98 7.41 -17.11 2.35
C GLU A 98 7.40 -16.46 0.95
N ALA A 99 7.37 -15.13 0.91
CA ALA A 99 7.35 -14.37 -0.33
C ALA A 99 8.77 -14.18 -0.87
N THR A 100 9.29 -15.19 -1.55
CA THR A 100 10.63 -15.13 -2.16
C THR A 100 10.73 -14.19 -3.38
N THR A 101 9.61 -13.71 -3.92
CA THR A 101 9.56 -12.76 -5.04
C THR A 101 8.41 -11.76 -4.84
N ALA A 102 8.54 -10.55 -5.39
CA ALA A 102 7.43 -9.58 -5.41
C ALA A 102 6.18 -10.15 -6.11
N GLY A 103 6.35 -11.03 -7.10
CA GLY A 103 5.25 -11.72 -7.77
C GLY A 103 4.37 -12.55 -6.82
N LYS A 104 4.97 -13.20 -5.81
CA LYS A 104 4.22 -13.92 -4.76
C LYS A 104 3.40 -12.95 -3.90
N VAL A 105 3.97 -11.79 -3.57
CA VAL A 105 3.23 -10.72 -2.87
C VAL A 105 2.05 -10.26 -3.73
N TRP A 106 2.26 -10.00 -5.02
CA TRP A 106 1.17 -9.60 -5.92
C TRP A 106 0.07 -10.66 -6.02
N ALA A 107 0.42 -11.95 -6.06
CA ALA A 107 -0.57 -13.03 -6.09
C ALA A 107 -1.40 -13.07 -4.81
N PHE A 108 -0.74 -13.03 -3.64
CA PHE A 108 -1.40 -13.04 -2.33
C PHE A 108 -2.32 -11.82 -2.15
N TRP A 109 -1.87 -10.64 -2.58
CA TRP A 109 -2.61 -9.37 -2.46
C TRP A 109 -3.66 -9.17 -3.56
N GLY A 110 -3.82 -10.12 -4.50
CA GLY A 110 -4.78 -9.99 -5.61
C GLY A 110 -4.39 -8.93 -6.66
N LEU A 111 -3.12 -8.55 -6.72
CA LEU A 111 -2.53 -7.61 -7.67
C LEU A 111 -2.00 -8.27 -8.96
N SER A 112 -2.18 -9.58 -9.11
CA SER A 112 -1.84 -10.32 -10.33
C SER A 112 -3.07 -10.93 -10.99
N PRO A 113 -3.03 -11.24 -12.31
CA PRO A 113 -4.10 -11.98 -12.98
C PRO A 113 -4.38 -13.35 -12.34
N ALA A 114 -3.35 -13.99 -11.77
CA ALA A 114 -3.46 -15.27 -11.06
C ALA A 114 -4.27 -15.18 -9.76
N GLY A 115 -4.43 -13.98 -9.19
CA GLY A 115 -5.28 -13.72 -8.03
C GLY A 115 -6.75 -13.46 -8.37
N LYS A 116 -7.15 -13.44 -9.66
CA LYS A 116 -8.55 -13.23 -10.05
C LYS A 116 -9.42 -14.44 -9.66
N ARG A 117 -10.60 -14.17 -9.11
CA ARG A 117 -11.61 -15.21 -8.80
C ARG A 117 -12.22 -15.67 -10.13
N ARG A 118 -12.08 -16.95 -10.43
CA ARG A 118 -12.82 -17.61 -11.52
C ARG A 118 -14.07 -18.27 -10.94
N ARG A 119 -15.15 -18.31 -11.71
CA ARG A 119 -16.40 -18.97 -11.27
C ARG A 119 -16.10 -20.45 -11.02
N GLY A 120 -16.46 -20.95 -9.84
CA GLY A 120 -16.18 -22.34 -9.42
C GLY A 120 -14.83 -22.55 -8.72
N GLU A 121 -13.90 -21.59 -8.77
CA GLU A 121 -12.59 -21.71 -8.09
C GLU A 121 -12.54 -20.92 -6.78
N ARG A 122 -11.83 -21.48 -5.78
CA ARG A 122 -11.47 -20.72 -4.58
C ARG A 122 -10.53 -19.58 -4.97
N ALA A 123 -10.85 -18.37 -4.51
CA ALA A 123 -10.02 -17.21 -4.78
C ALA A 123 -8.62 -17.40 -4.19
N LYS A 124 -7.58 -17.32 -5.03
CA LYS A 124 -6.18 -17.44 -4.59
C LYS A 124 -5.64 -16.17 -3.92
N GLY A 125 -6.23 -15.00 -4.23
CA GLY A 125 -5.82 -13.70 -3.69
C GLY A 125 -6.81 -13.09 -2.70
N ARG A 126 -6.30 -12.27 -1.78
CA ARG A 126 -7.06 -11.49 -0.80
C ARG A 126 -7.49 -10.14 -1.40
N PHE A 127 -8.75 -10.05 -1.85
CA PHE A 127 -9.27 -8.86 -2.54
C PHE A 127 -9.40 -7.62 -1.65
N ASP A 128 -9.52 -7.79 -0.33
CA ASP A 128 -9.46 -6.70 0.63
C ASP A 128 -8.10 -5.98 0.57
N LEU A 129 -7.00 -6.73 0.48
CA LEU A 129 -5.65 -6.17 0.34
C LEU A 129 -5.43 -5.46 -0.99
N LYS A 130 -6.07 -5.94 -2.08
CA LYS A 130 -6.08 -5.22 -3.36
C LYS A 130 -6.65 -3.82 -3.21
N GLY A 131 -7.79 -3.70 -2.52
CA GLY A 131 -8.43 -2.41 -2.25
C GLY A 131 -7.51 -1.48 -1.44
N VAL A 132 -6.84 -2.01 -0.42
CA VAL A 132 -5.88 -1.27 0.41
C VAL A 132 -4.68 -0.79 -0.42
N ALA A 133 -4.10 -1.63 -1.28
CA ALA A 133 -2.98 -1.26 -2.12
C ALA A 133 -3.34 -0.17 -3.15
N VAL A 134 -4.50 -0.29 -3.79
CA VAL A 134 -5.01 0.74 -4.71
C VAL A 134 -5.26 2.04 -3.96
N PHE A 135 -5.83 1.98 -2.76
CA PHE A 135 -6.05 3.16 -1.92
C PHE A 135 -4.74 3.86 -1.54
N ALA A 136 -3.71 3.10 -1.16
CA ALA A 136 -2.38 3.64 -0.88
C ALA A 136 -1.79 4.36 -2.11
N ALA A 137 -1.83 3.72 -3.29
CA ALA A 137 -1.38 4.35 -4.53
C ALA A 137 -2.15 5.63 -4.87
N THR A 138 -3.49 5.63 -4.72
CA THR A 138 -4.31 6.83 -4.92
C THR A 138 -3.89 7.95 -3.97
N ARG A 139 -3.59 7.65 -2.70
CA ARG A 139 -3.11 8.67 -1.76
C ARG A 139 -1.77 9.25 -2.20
N VAL A 140 -0.83 8.43 -2.67
CA VAL A 140 0.47 8.90 -3.20
C VAL A 140 0.25 9.84 -4.39
N VAL A 141 -0.63 9.47 -5.32
CA VAL A 141 -1.00 10.31 -6.46
C VAL A 141 -1.62 11.63 -6.00
N MET A 142 -2.57 11.61 -5.05
CA MET A 142 -3.18 12.83 -4.49
C MET A 142 -2.18 13.70 -3.74
N GLY A 143 -1.19 13.09 -3.09
CA GLY A 143 -0.11 13.77 -2.38
C GLY A 143 0.89 14.45 -3.30
N ARG A 144 0.89 14.13 -4.61
CA ARG A 144 1.87 14.62 -5.59
C ARG A 144 3.31 14.34 -5.14
N ASP A 145 3.57 13.10 -4.72
CA ASP A 145 4.92 12.68 -4.34
C ASP A 145 5.92 12.86 -5.50
N PRO A 146 7.06 13.56 -5.32
CA PRO A 146 7.98 13.90 -6.41
C PRO A 146 8.67 12.67 -7.03
N TYR A 147 8.74 11.55 -6.31
CA TYR A 147 9.33 10.31 -6.79
C TYR A 147 8.33 9.45 -7.55
N TYR A 148 7.19 9.13 -6.93
CA TYR A 148 6.24 8.18 -7.52
C TYR A 148 5.27 8.80 -8.52
N ARG A 149 4.94 10.09 -8.36
CA ARG A 149 3.95 10.76 -9.21
C ARG A 149 4.41 10.80 -10.67
N PRO A 150 5.66 11.19 -11.02
CA PRO A 150 6.10 11.22 -12.41
C PRO A 150 6.07 9.83 -13.07
N TYR A 151 6.41 8.77 -12.34
CA TYR A 151 6.29 7.40 -12.85
C TYR A 151 4.83 7.00 -13.14
N TRP A 152 3.90 7.38 -12.26
CA TRP A 152 2.47 7.17 -12.49
C TRP A 152 1.97 7.97 -13.70
N GLU A 153 2.40 9.22 -13.86
CA GLU A 153 2.04 10.07 -15.00
C GLU A 153 2.54 9.49 -16.31
N ALA A 154 3.80 9.04 -16.36
CA ALA A 154 4.37 8.36 -17.51
C ALA A 154 3.56 7.10 -17.89
N LYS A 155 3.21 6.24 -16.92
CA LYS A 155 2.37 5.07 -17.20
C LYS A 155 0.95 5.44 -17.61
N ARG A 156 0.39 6.52 -17.07
CA ARG A 156 -0.93 7.02 -17.49
C ARG A 156 -0.89 7.50 -18.94
N SER A 157 0.12 8.29 -19.33
CA SER A 157 0.32 8.73 -20.72
C SER A 157 0.50 7.54 -21.66
N TYR A 158 1.32 6.56 -21.30
CA TYR A 158 1.45 5.32 -22.07
C TYR A 158 0.09 4.64 -22.31
N TYR A 159 -0.74 4.48 -21.26
CA TYR A 159 -2.05 3.85 -21.42
C TYR A 159 -3.04 4.70 -22.24
N LEU A 160 -2.94 6.02 -22.17
CA LEU A 160 -3.80 6.95 -22.90
C LEU A 160 -3.38 7.01 -24.38
N ASP A 161 -2.13 7.37 -24.63
CA ASP A 161 -1.62 7.79 -25.94
C ASP A 161 -1.18 6.60 -26.78
N VAL A 162 -0.57 5.58 -26.16
CA VAL A 162 -0.05 4.41 -26.89
C VAL A 162 -1.05 3.26 -26.92
N LYS A 163 -1.80 3.03 -25.82
CA LYS A 163 -2.82 1.96 -25.75
C LYS A 163 -4.24 2.42 -26.11
N GLY A 164 -4.45 3.72 -26.34
CA GLY A 164 -5.75 4.28 -26.74
C GLY A 164 -6.85 4.11 -25.70
N PHE A 165 -6.51 3.96 -24.41
CA PHE A 165 -7.54 3.84 -23.37
C PHE A 165 -8.14 5.20 -23.04
N GLY A 166 -9.46 5.26 -22.79
CA GLY A 166 -10.08 6.47 -22.27
C GLY A 166 -9.46 6.96 -20.96
N ARG A 167 -9.51 8.28 -20.71
CA ARG A 167 -8.83 8.96 -19.59
C ARG A 167 -8.99 8.27 -18.22
N LYS A 168 -10.20 7.85 -17.87
CA LYS A 168 -10.50 7.15 -16.61
C LYS A 168 -9.79 5.80 -16.54
N LYS A 169 -9.94 4.98 -17.58
CA LYS A 169 -9.32 3.64 -17.65
C LYS A 169 -7.80 3.72 -17.64
N ALA A 170 -7.21 4.71 -18.30
CA ALA A 170 -5.76 4.95 -18.27
C ALA A 170 -5.28 5.28 -16.85
N ALA A 171 -5.98 6.16 -16.13
CA ALA A 171 -5.68 6.49 -14.73
C ALA A 171 -5.83 5.26 -13.81
N ASP A 172 -6.91 4.48 -13.94
CA ASP A 172 -7.14 3.27 -13.13
C ASP A 172 -6.02 2.24 -13.34
N LYS A 173 -5.55 2.06 -14.58
CA LYS A 173 -4.44 1.16 -14.92
C LYS A 173 -3.11 1.65 -14.35
N ALA A 174 -2.82 2.95 -14.44
CA ALA A 174 -1.62 3.54 -13.88
C ALA A 174 -1.61 3.45 -12.34
N THR A 175 -2.74 3.68 -11.68
CA THR A 175 -2.88 3.53 -10.23
C THR A 175 -2.68 2.09 -9.80
N PHE A 176 -3.24 1.13 -10.54
CA PHE A 176 -3.02 -0.29 -10.26
C PHE A 176 -1.55 -0.70 -10.46
N TRP A 177 -0.87 -0.15 -11.47
CA TRP A 177 0.57 -0.35 -11.66
C TRP A 177 1.38 0.22 -10.49
N LEU A 178 1.08 1.45 -10.04
CA LEU A 178 1.74 2.05 -8.88
C LEU A 178 1.49 1.25 -7.60
N ALA A 179 0.28 0.71 -7.40
CA ALA A 179 -0.02 -0.17 -6.27
C ALA A 179 0.89 -1.43 -6.25
N LYS A 180 1.17 -2.01 -7.42
CA LYS A 180 2.13 -3.13 -7.54
C LYS A 180 3.55 -2.69 -7.19
N LEU A 181 3.98 -1.52 -7.67
CA LEU A 181 5.30 -0.98 -7.40
C LEU A 181 5.51 -0.74 -5.90
N LEU A 182 4.56 -0.10 -5.22
CA LEU A 182 4.64 0.14 -3.77
C LEU A 182 4.71 -1.18 -2.98
N ALA A 183 3.91 -2.19 -3.36
CA ALA A 183 3.98 -3.50 -2.74
C ALA A 183 5.33 -4.20 -2.98
N SER A 184 5.91 -4.04 -4.17
CA SER A 184 7.26 -4.54 -4.48
C SER A 184 8.33 -3.85 -3.64
N HIS A 185 8.26 -2.54 -3.48
CA HIS A 185 9.21 -1.78 -2.67
C HIS A 185 9.13 -2.17 -1.19
N ALA A 186 7.92 -2.29 -0.63
CA ALA A 186 7.73 -2.77 0.73
C ALA A 186 8.33 -4.18 0.93
N TRP A 187 8.10 -5.09 -0.02
CA TRP A 187 8.67 -6.43 -0.03
C TRP A 187 10.20 -6.43 -0.06
N GLU A 188 10.78 -5.62 -0.94
CA GLU A 188 12.23 -5.51 -1.08
C GLU A 188 12.88 -4.95 0.20
N ILE A 189 12.30 -3.88 0.76
CA ILE A 189 12.78 -3.29 2.01
C ILE A 189 12.73 -4.31 3.14
N TYR A 190 11.64 -5.09 3.23
CA TYR A 190 11.50 -6.11 4.27
C TYR A 190 12.54 -7.23 4.11
N ARG A 191 12.73 -7.75 2.89
CA ARG A 191 13.74 -8.79 2.67
C ARG A 191 15.15 -8.30 2.95
N LYS A 192 15.49 -7.08 2.51
CA LYS A 192 16.78 -6.45 2.80
C LYS A 192 17.00 -6.26 4.31
N SER A 193 15.97 -5.85 5.07
CA SER A 193 16.10 -5.67 6.53
C SER A 193 16.44 -6.98 7.25
N GLU A 194 16.00 -8.11 6.69
CA GLU A 194 16.28 -9.45 7.20
C GLU A 194 17.49 -10.14 6.54
N ASN A 195 18.29 -9.41 5.76
CA ASN A 195 19.43 -9.93 5.00
C ASN A 195 19.06 -11.09 4.04
N LEU A 196 17.83 -11.09 3.54
CA LEU A 196 17.35 -12.07 2.56
C LEU A 196 17.63 -11.59 1.14
N PRO A 197 17.93 -12.49 0.18
CA PRO A 197 18.26 -12.11 -1.18
C PRO A 197 17.06 -11.47 -1.89
N VAL A 198 17.32 -10.44 -2.70
CA VAL A 198 16.33 -9.75 -3.53
C VAL A 198 16.78 -9.86 -4.98
N ASN A 199 15.92 -10.38 -5.83
CA ASN A 199 16.15 -10.46 -7.28
C ASN A 199 15.32 -9.37 -7.97
N PRO A 200 15.92 -8.25 -8.37
CA PRO A 200 15.21 -7.17 -9.04
C PRO A 200 14.65 -7.62 -10.39
N HIS A 201 13.51 -7.04 -10.78
CA HIS A 201 12.91 -7.26 -12.10
C HIS A 201 13.61 -6.43 -13.19
N ARG A 202 13.35 -6.75 -14.46
CA ARG A 202 13.79 -5.94 -15.62
C ARG A 202 13.23 -4.52 -15.48
N LEU A 203 14.08 -3.50 -15.66
CA LEU A 203 13.78 -2.08 -15.42
C LEU A 203 13.37 -1.81 -13.97
N TYR A 204 14.34 -2.12 -13.10
CA TYR A 204 14.29 -1.90 -11.66
C TYR A 204 14.12 -0.41 -11.33
N ILE A 205 13.14 -0.12 -10.50
CA ILE A 205 12.96 1.17 -9.83
C ILE A 205 13.21 0.88 -8.35
N ALA A 206 14.12 1.62 -7.74
CA ALA A 206 14.45 1.43 -6.33
C ALA A 206 13.36 2.01 -5.41
N PRO A 207 13.24 1.53 -4.16
CA PRO A 207 12.43 2.22 -3.16
C PRO A 207 12.97 3.63 -2.89
N LYS A 208 12.07 4.61 -2.80
CA LYS A 208 12.39 5.99 -2.37
C LYS A 208 13.18 6.00 -1.05
N GLU A 209 14.26 6.75 -0.96
CA GLU A 209 15.18 6.76 0.18
C GLU A 209 14.99 7.98 1.11
N HIS A 210 14.77 9.17 0.54
CA HIS A 210 14.60 10.42 1.27
C HIS A 210 13.45 11.26 0.70
N GLU A 211 12.96 12.24 1.46
CA GLU A 211 11.70 12.96 1.18
C GLU A 211 11.72 13.73 -0.16
N ASP A 212 12.83 14.42 -0.45
CA ASP A 212 13.00 15.25 -1.65
C ASP A 212 13.47 14.49 -2.88
N GLN A 213 13.53 13.15 -2.82
CA GLN A 213 13.97 12.37 -3.96
C GLN A 213 13.00 12.53 -5.13
N GLU A 214 13.55 12.86 -6.29
CA GLU A 214 12.80 13.00 -7.54
C GLU A 214 12.88 11.75 -8.41
N ALA A 215 11.91 11.60 -9.30
CA ALA A 215 11.89 10.52 -10.27
C ALA A 215 13.04 10.62 -11.27
N GLU A 216 13.73 9.51 -11.51
CA GLU A 216 14.77 9.44 -12.55
C GLU A 216 14.20 9.71 -13.96
N PRO A 217 14.67 10.77 -14.66
CA PRO A 217 14.10 11.17 -15.95
C PRO A 217 14.15 10.08 -17.02
N GLU A 218 15.20 9.25 -17.00
CA GLU A 218 15.38 8.17 -17.97
C GLU A 218 14.34 7.05 -17.78
N ILE A 219 14.03 6.71 -16.53
CA ILE A 219 12.97 5.74 -16.21
C ILE A 219 11.61 6.30 -16.63
N VAL A 220 11.34 7.58 -16.37
CA VAL A 220 10.10 8.26 -16.79
C VAL A 220 9.90 8.14 -18.31
N LYS A 221 10.94 8.40 -19.11
CA LYS A 221 10.89 8.27 -20.58
C LYS A 221 10.58 6.84 -21.02
N LYS A 222 11.25 5.84 -20.45
CA LYS A 222 11.02 4.41 -20.76
C LYS A 222 9.60 3.96 -20.41
N LEU A 223 9.09 4.39 -19.25
CA LEU A 223 7.72 4.09 -18.83
C LEU A 223 6.68 4.68 -19.78
N ALA A 224 6.89 5.91 -20.26
CA ALA A 224 5.99 6.59 -21.19
C ALA A 224 5.91 5.90 -22.56
N ARG A 225 6.99 5.25 -22.99
CA ARG A 225 7.05 4.45 -24.24
C ARG A 225 6.55 3.02 -24.07
N GLY A 226 6.33 2.57 -22.83
CA GLY A 226 5.93 1.19 -22.56
C GLY A 226 7.03 0.17 -22.75
N GLU A 227 8.29 0.60 -22.65
CA GLU A 227 9.46 -0.27 -22.68
C GLU A 227 9.60 -1.08 -21.36
N VAL A 228 8.58 -1.02 -20.49
CA VAL A 228 8.46 -1.59 -19.13
C VAL A 228 7.16 -2.36 -18.92
#